data_AF-A0A444VSW8-F1
#
_entry.id   AF-A0A444VSW8-F1
#
_cell.length_a   1.000
_cell.length_b   1.000
_cell.length_c   1.000
_cell.angle_alpha   90.00
_cell.angle_beta   90.00
_cell.angle_gamma   90.00
#
_symmetry.space_group_name_H-M   'P 1'
#
loop_
_entity.id
_entity.type
_entity.pdbx_description
1 polymer ?
#
loop_
_entity_poly.entity_id
_entity_poly.type
_entity_poly.pdbx_seq_one_letter_code
_entity_poly.pdbx_strand_id
1 'polypeptide(L)'
;MATYNKRGYKTPKEKEVKEVVTEEQQVIIDEKDSTTAGVFSKLDETASKTEDWVAKNQKIIIGLVAGIAVATIGYLAYQKFIATPKQEEAASEMFVAQQNFEKAVNGVSSDSLFKLSLNGSEGKFGFIKIADEYSGTDAGNLANYYAGIAYLNTGKFDEAIKYLGEFKSEDAILSALAKGATGDAYSQKNQQKEALDFYVKAAESNKNDFTTPRFLLKAGKTALALGQKEDALKYFNDIKDNYDSTPEAASVDALIGLAQ
;
A
#
# COMPACT_ATOMS: atom_id res chain seq x y z
N MET A 1 74.84 10.24 -10.54
CA MET A 1 74.17 10.64 -9.30
C MET A 1 73.74 12.09 -9.43
N ALA A 2 72.44 12.37 -9.31
CA ALA A 2 71.89 13.72 -9.27
C ALA A 2 71.54 14.11 -7.82
N THR A 3 71.75 15.38 -7.47
CA THR A 3 71.18 16.20 -6.36
C THR A 3 72.22 17.27 -6.00
N TYR A 4 71.93 18.50 -5.59
CA TYR A 4 70.75 19.37 -5.56
C TYR A 4 71.35 20.73 -5.15
N ASN A 5 71.05 21.85 -5.82
CA ASN A 5 71.48 23.16 -5.31
C ASN A 5 70.31 24.14 -5.31
N LYS A 6 69.91 24.56 -4.10
CA LYS A 6 68.85 25.53 -3.82
C LYS A 6 69.19 26.88 -4.46
N ARG A 7 68.25 27.47 -5.21
CA ARG A 7 68.23 28.91 -5.47
C ARG A 7 66.89 29.49 -5.05
N GLY A 8 66.98 30.52 -4.20
CA GLY A 8 65.88 31.14 -3.50
C GLY A 8 64.87 31.81 -4.43
N TYR A 9 63.64 31.86 -3.92
CA TYR A 9 62.57 32.69 -4.44
C TYR A 9 63.01 34.15 -4.55
N LYS A 10 62.90 34.73 -5.74
CA LYS A 10 62.78 36.18 -5.92
C LYS A 10 61.33 36.46 -6.28
N THR A 11 60.65 37.25 -5.46
CA THR A 11 59.33 37.81 -5.74
C THR A 11 59.42 38.66 -7.03
N PRO A 12 58.51 38.48 -8.00
CA PRO A 12 58.46 39.37 -9.16
C PRO A 12 58.13 40.80 -8.69
N LYS A 13 58.95 41.78 -9.10
CA LYS A 13 58.69 43.20 -8.86
C LYS A 13 57.38 43.62 -9.53
N GLU A 14 56.62 44.44 -8.81
CA GLU A 14 55.47 45.18 -9.30
C GLU A 14 55.86 45.97 -10.57
N LYS A 15 55.15 45.73 -11.67
CA LYS A 15 55.32 46.52 -12.90
C LYS A 15 54.42 47.73 -12.77
N GLU A 16 55.02 48.91 -12.62
CA GLU A 16 54.35 50.20 -12.80
C GLU A 16 53.72 50.22 -14.20
N VAL A 17 52.39 50.26 -14.26
CA VAL A 17 51.66 50.50 -15.49
C VAL A 17 51.59 52.01 -15.66
N LYS A 18 52.35 52.52 -16.63
CA LYS A 18 52.29 53.91 -17.09
C LYS A 18 50.90 54.16 -17.70
N GLU A 19 50.22 55.19 -17.21
CA GLU A 19 49.08 55.79 -17.91
C GLU A 19 49.51 56.22 -19.31
N VAL A 20 48.85 55.66 -20.32
CA VAL A 20 48.80 56.24 -21.67
C VAL A 20 47.32 56.38 -22.00
N VAL A 21 46.82 57.59 -21.79
CA VAL A 21 45.54 58.06 -22.34
C VAL A 21 45.80 58.39 -23.80
N THR A 22 45.16 57.67 -24.74
CA THR A 22 44.71 58.28 -26.00
C THR A 22 43.67 57.41 -26.72
N GLU A 23 42.50 58.02 -26.88
CA GLU A 23 41.54 57.90 -27.99
C GLU A 23 40.56 56.71 -28.04
N GLU A 24 39.34 57.09 -27.69
CA GLU A 24 38.08 56.38 -27.86
C GLU A 24 37.81 56.02 -29.33
N GLN A 25 37.78 54.73 -29.64
CA GLN A 25 36.95 54.21 -30.72
C GLN A 25 35.79 53.46 -30.10
N GLN A 26 34.72 54.20 -29.82
CA GLN A 26 33.44 53.66 -29.40
C GLN A 26 32.84 52.84 -30.56
N VAL A 27 33.05 51.53 -30.56
CA VAL A 27 32.10 50.61 -31.21
C VAL A 27 30.93 50.48 -30.23
N ILE A 28 29.90 51.30 -30.44
CA ILE A 28 28.62 51.15 -29.74
C ILE A 28 27.97 49.88 -30.30
N ILE A 29 28.19 48.75 -29.63
CA ILE A 29 27.30 47.60 -29.78
C ILE A 29 26.05 47.95 -28.98
N ASP A 30 24.97 48.30 -29.68
CA ASP A 30 23.67 48.54 -29.05
C ASP A 30 23.18 47.18 -28.50
N GLU A 31 23.25 47.00 -27.18
CA GLU A 31 22.83 45.78 -26.46
C GLU A 31 21.35 45.41 -26.69
N LYS A 32 20.57 46.29 -27.31
CA LYS A 32 19.12 46.19 -27.41
C LYS A 32 18.57 45.22 -28.47
N ASP A 33 19.36 44.78 -29.44
CA ASP A 33 18.87 43.97 -30.57
C ASP A 33 19.49 42.56 -30.74
N SER A 34 20.29 42.09 -29.77
CA SER A 34 20.77 40.70 -29.78
C SER A 34 19.77 39.78 -29.06
N THR A 35 19.05 38.93 -29.81
CA THR A 35 18.15 37.91 -29.26
C THR A 35 18.83 37.04 -28.21
N THR A 36 20.13 36.79 -28.36
CA THR A 36 20.94 36.05 -27.38
C THR A 36 21.16 36.87 -26.10
N ALA A 37 21.50 38.16 -26.18
CA ALA A 37 21.67 39.03 -25.01
C ALA A 37 20.34 39.25 -24.26
N GLY A 38 19.21 39.34 -24.97
CA GLY A 38 17.87 39.38 -24.39
C GLY A 38 17.46 38.11 -23.66
N VAL A 39 17.97 36.94 -24.09
CA VAL A 39 17.75 35.67 -23.39
C VAL A 39 18.64 35.58 -22.15
N PHE A 40 19.92 35.95 -22.23
CA PHE A 40 20.82 35.96 -21.07
C PHE A 40 20.39 36.97 -20.00
N SER A 41 20.01 38.19 -20.38
CA SER A 41 19.48 39.18 -19.43
C SER A 41 18.18 38.73 -18.76
N LYS A 42 17.27 38.04 -19.49
CA LYS A 42 16.08 37.45 -18.89
C LYS A 42 16.39 36.28 -17.95
N LEU A 43 17.39 35.47 -18.27
CA LEU A 43 17.87 34.41 -17.39
C LEU A 43 18.48 34.99 -16.11
N ASP A 44 19.32 36.01 -16.22
CA ASP A 44 19.92 36.72 -15.09
C ASP A 44 18.88 37.46 -14.25
N GLU A 45 17.89 38.10 -14.88
CA GLU A 45 16.78 38.76 -14.19
C GLU A 45 15.88 37.76 -13.47
N THR A 46 15.66 36.57 -14.04
CA THR A 46 14.86 35.51 -13.40
C THR A 46 15.64 34.83 -12.28
N ALA A 47 16.94 34.62 -12.45
CA ALA A 47 17.83 34.08 -11.43
C ALA A 47 17.91 35.03 -10.23
N SER A 48 18.18 36.33 -10.46
CA SER A 48 18.22 37.34 -9.39
C SER A 48 16.89 37.48 -8.65
N LYS A 49 15.74 37.46 -9.35
CA LYS A 49 14.42 37.45 -8.70
C LYS A 49 14.18 36.21 -7.83
N THR A 50 14.71 35.06 -8.23
CA THR A 50 14.61 33.81 -7.46
C THR A 50 15.56 33.86 -6.26
N GLU A 51 16.78 34.35 -6.43
CA GLU A 51 17.76 34.54 -5.35
C GLU A 51 17.26 35.53 -4.30
N ASP A 52 16.74 36.69 -4.71
CA ASP A 52 16.19 37.71 -3.81
C ASP A 52 14.98 37.17 -3.03
N TRP A 53 14.13 36.39 -3.68
CA TRP A 53 12.99 35.76 -3.03
C TRP A 53 13.41 34.69 -2.03
N VAL A 54 14.38 33.83 -2.38
CA VAL A 54 14.93 32.82 -1.47
C VAL A 54 15.64 33.50 -0.30
N ALA A 55 16.45 34.52 -0.54
CA ALA A 55 17.14 35.30 0.49
C ALA A 55 16.13 35.96 1.46
N LYS A 56 15.05 36.54 0.93
CA LYS A 56 13.98 37.15 1.73
C LYS A 56 13.22 36.13 2.60
N ASN A 57 13.02 34.91 2.09
CA ASN A 57 12.29 33.84 2.76
C ASN A 57 13.19 32.79 3.43
N GLN A 58 14.50 33.01 3.46
CA GLN A 58 15.50 32.00 3.83
C GLN A 58 15.23 31.39 5.20
N LYS A 59 14.83 32.20 6.19
CA LYS A 59 14.49 31.71 7.53
C LYS A 59 13.28 30.77 7.54
N ILE A 60 12.26 31.07 6.73
CA ILE A 60 11.05 30.24 6.59
C ILE A 60 11.41 28.94 5.87
N ILE A 61 12.17 29.02 4.78
CA ILE A 61 12.62 27.85 4.01
C ILE A 61 13.47 26.94 4.88
N ILE A 62 14.48 27.47 5.58
CA ILE A 62 15.33 26.69 6.49
C ILE A 62 14.49 26.10 7.63
N GLY A 63 13.57 26.87 8.21
CA GLY A 63 12.67 26.37 9.26
C GLY A 63 11.78 25.23 8.77
N LEU A 64 11.22 25.34 7.56
CA LEU A 64 10.40 24.32 6.94
C LEU A 64 11.21 23.06 6.61
N VAL A 65 12.37 23.21 5.96
CA VAL A 65 13.26 22.09 5.63
C VAL A 65 13.76 21.40 6.90
N ALA A 66 14.17 22.15 7.92
CA ALA A 66 14.58 21.61 9.20
C ALA A 66 13.40 20.89 9.89
N GLY A 67 12.19 21.44 9.82
CA GLY A 67 10.98 20.80 10.32
C GLY A 67 10.70 19.45 9.64
N ILE A 68 10.75 19.39 8.31
CA ILE A 68 10.60 18.15 7.54
C ILE A 68 11.72 17.15 7.87
N ALA A 69 12.96 17.62 8.01
CA ALA A 69 14.09 16.77 8.37
C ALA A 69 13.89 16.14 9.76
N VAL A 70 13.50 16.93 10.77
CA VAL A 70 13.20 16.43 12.11
C VAL A 70 12.02 15.45 12.09
N ALA A 71 10.96 15.75 11.35
CA ALA A 71 9.81 14.85 11.21
C ALA A 71 10.21 13.51 10.57
N THR A 72 11.00 13.55 9.49
CA THR A 72 11.50 12.34 8.82
C THR A 72 12.39 11.52 9.74
N ILE A 73 13.31 12.14 10.48
CA ILE A 73 14.18 11.42 11.43
C ILE A 73 13.35 10.80 12.56
N GLY A 74 12.37 11.54 13.10
CA GLY A 74 11.46 11.05 14.13
C GLY A 74 10.65 9.84 13.63
N TYR A 75 10.12 9.91 12.41
CA TYR A 75 9.41 8.80 11.77
C TYR A 75 10.31 7.57 11.59
N LEU A 76 11.52 7.74 11.05
CA LEU A 76 12.47 6.63 10.85
C LEU A 76 12.90 6.00 12.19
N ALA A 77 13.11 6.83 13.23
CA ALA A 77 13.43 6.34 14.57
C ALA A 77 12.28 5.52 15.15
N TYR A 78 11.04 6.01 15.07
CA TYR A 78 9.85 5.26 15.50
C TYR A 78 9.73 3.93 14.73
N GLN A 79 9.89 3.98 13.40
CA GLN A 79 9.79 2.79 12.57
C GLN A 79 10.84 1.76 12.97
N LYS A 80 12.11 2.16 13.14
CA LYS A 80 13.22 1.24 13.40
C LYS A 80 13.25 0.69 14.83
N PHE A 81 12.91 1.50 15.82
CA PHE A 81 13.07 1.13 17.24
C PHE A 81 11.76 0.69 17.93
N ILE A 82 10.59 0.99 17.35
CA ILE A 82 9.29 0.61 17.92
C ILE A 82 8.51 -0.28 16.96
N ALA A 83 8.24 0.19 15.73
CA ALA A 83 7.33 -0.52 14.84
C ALA A 83 7.91 -1.85 14.33
N THR A 84 9.15 -1.86 13.84
CA THR A 84 9.80 -3.07 13.31
C THR A 84 9.97 -4.16 14.37
N PRO A 85 10.52 -3.89 15.58
CA PRO A 85 10.62 -4.91 16.61
C PRO A 85 9.26 -5.46 17.04
N LYS A 86 8.25 -4.60 17.18
CA LYS A 86 6.88 -5.01 17.52
C LYS A 86 6.26 -5.91 16.44
N GLN A 87 6.54 -5.64 15.16
CA GLN A 87 6.11 -6.48 14.03
C GLN A 87 6.82 -7.84 14.04
N GLU A 88 8.12 -7.87 14.28
CA GLU A 88 8.91 -9.12 14.33
C GLU A 88 8.47 -10.02 15.50
N GLU A 89 8.24 -9.42 16.67
CA GLU A 89 7.72 -10.13 17.84
C GLU A 89 6.34 -10.71 17.56
N ALA A 90 5.42 -9.91 17.01
CA ALA A 90 4.09 -10.35 16.62
C ALA A 90 4.13 -11.53 15.63
N ALA A 91 5.00 -11.46 14.62
CA ALA A 91 5.17 -12.54 13.64
C ALA A 91 5.74 -13.82 14.28
N SER A 92 6.69 -13.68 15.22
CA SER A 92 7.23 -14.81 15.98
C SER A 92 6.18 -15.46 16.87
N GLU A 93 5.35 -14.66 17.55
CA GLU A 93 4.24 -15.16 18.37
C GLU A 93 3.17 -15.86 17.51
N MET A 94 2.91 -15.37 16.30
CA MET A 94 1.93 -15.93 15.39
C MET A 94 2.28 -17.30 14.80
N PHE A 95 3.57 -17.64 14.73
CA PHE A 95 4.04 -18.78 13.95
C PHE A 95 3.37 -20.11 14.32
N VAL A 96 3.16 -20.38 15.61
CA VAL A 96 2.50 -21.61 16.07
C VAL A 96 1.00 -21.59 15.74
N ALA A 97 0.34 -20.43 15.88
CA ALA A 97 -1.05 -20.27 15.49
C ALA A 97 -1.26 -20.55 13.99
N GLN A 98 -0.37 -20.04 13.12
CA GLN A 98 -0.40 -20.34 11.69
C GLN A 98 -0.24 -21.82 11.39
N GLN A 99 0.70 -22.52 12.04
CA GLN A 99 0.86 -23.96 11.86
C GLN A 99 -0.39 -24.74 12.26
N ASN A 100 -1.02 -24.40 13.39
CA ASN A 100 -2.27 -25.03 13.80
C ASN A 100 -3.40 -24.74 12.82
N PHE A 101 -3.50 -23.51 12.32
CA PHE A 101 -4.48 -23.13 11.32
C PHE A 101 -4.30 -23.90 10.01
N GLU A 102 -3.07 -24.01 9.52
CA GLU A 102 -2.75 -24.76 8.30
C GLU A 102 -3.09 -26.25 8.46
N LYS A 103 -2.75 -26.84 9.62
CA LYS A 103 -3.16 -28.22 9.94
C LYS A 103 -4.68 -28.35 10.04
N ALA A 104 -5.39 -27.33 10.53
CA ALA A 104 -6.85 -27.34 10.63
C ALA A 104 -7.50 -27.37 9.25
N VAL A 105 -7.00 -26.56 8.31
CA VAL A 105 -7.51 -26.48 6.93
C VAL A 105 -7.25 -27.79 6.17
N ASN A 106 -6.16 -28.49 6.46
CA ASN A 106 -5.72 -29.68 5.70
C ASN A 106 -6.03 -31.03 6.38
N GLY A 107 -6.53 -31.05 7.62
CA GLY A 107 -6.55 -32.24 8.47
C GLY A 107 -7.92 -32.72 8.92
N VAL A 108 -7.94 -33.89 9.57
CA VAL A 108 -9.11 -34.44 10.27
C VAL A 108 -9.01 -34.01 11.74
N SER A 109 -10.08 -33.40 12.30
CA SER A 109 -10.13 -32.69 13.60
C SER A 109 -9.86 -31.17 13.56
N SER A 110 -10.32 -30.51 12.50
CA SER A 110 -10.11 -29.07 12.25
C SER A 110 -10.59 -28.16 13.39
N ASP A 111 -11.71 -28.46 14.06
CA ASP A 111 -12.27 -27.59 15.11
C ASP A 111 -11.31 -27.37 16.30
N SER A 112 -10.65 -28.43 16.78
CA SER A 112 -9.68 -28.32 17.88
C SER A 112 -8.47 -27.49 17.46
N LEU A 113 -7.96 -27.71 16.25
CA LEU A 113 -6.82 -26.99 15.71
C LEU A 113 -7.14 -25.51 15.45
N PHE A 114 -8.36 -25.18 15.01
CA PHE A 114 -8.82 -23.79 14.94
C PHE A 114 -8.92 -23.14 16.32
N LYS A 115 -9.36 -23.87 17.34
CA LYS A 115 -9.35 -23.34 18.72
C LYS A 115 -7.94 -23.08 19.24
N LEU A 116 -6.98 -23.95 18.92
CA LEU A 116 -5.57 -23.74 19.27
C LEU A 116 -4.97 -22.54 18.53
N SER A 117 -5.30 -22.36 17.24
CA SER A 117 -4.82 -21.20 16.49
C SER A 117 -5.43 -19.88 16.98
N LEU A 118 -6.69 -19.91 17.42
CA LEU A 118 -7.37 -18.74 18.00
C LEU A 118 -6.83 -18.34 19.37
N ASN A 119 -6.67 -19.31 20.28
CA ASN A 119 -6.37 -19.04 21.70
C ASN A 119 -4.88 -19.14 22.05
N GLY A 120 -4.08 -19.77 21.20
CA GLY A 120 -2.66 -20.03 21.42
C GLY A 120 -2.37 -21.44 21.92
N SER A 121 -1.13 -21.85 21.75
CA SER A 121 -0.61 -23.15 22.19
C SER A 121 0.90 -23.08 22.34
N GLU A 122 1.50 -24.04 23.05
CA GLU A 122 2.97 -24.17 23.17
C GLU A 122 3.66 -22.89 23.71
N GLY A 123 2.96 -22.15 24.57
CA GLY A 123 3.47 -20.90 25.14
C GLY A 123 3.45 -19.70 24.19
N LYS A 124 2.90 -19.86 22.97
CA LYS A 124 2.75 -18.81 21.97
C LYS A 124 1.33 -18.29 21.87
N PHE A 125 1.18 -17.04 21.48
CA PHE A 125 -0.13 -16.41 21.37
C PHE A 125 -0.97 -16.97 20.21
N GLY A 126 -2.29 -16.97 20.39
CA GLY A 126 -3.24 -17.21 19.32
C GLY A 126 -3.62 -15.92 18.60
N PHE A 127 -4.30 -16.04 17.47
CA PHE A 127 -4.67 -14.91 16.63
C PHE A 127 -5.48 -13.83 17.36
N ILE A 128 -6.34 -14.22 18.31
CA ILE A 128 -7.14 -13.26 19.11
C ILE A 128 -6.23 -12.31 19.88
N LYS A 129 -5.27 -12.88 20.61
CA LYS A 129 -4.36 -12.08 21.44
C LYS A 129 -3.39 -11.27 20.58
N ILE A 130 -2.98 -11.81 19.43
CA ILE A 130 -2.08 -11.09 18.51
C ILE A 130 -2.78 -9.88 17.89
N ALA A 131 -4.04 -10.04 17.47
CA ALA A 131 -4.85 -8.95 16.95
C ALA A 131 -4.99 -7.79 17.95
N ASP A 132 -5.16 -8.12 19.23
CA ASP A 132 -5.34 -7.15 20.32
C ASP A 132 -4.02 -6.45 20.70
N GLU A 133 -3.03 -7.21 21.15
CA GLU A 133 -1.75 -6.69 21.68
C GLU A 133 -0.88 -6.02 20.60
N TYR A 134 -0.92 -6.58 19.38
CA TYR A 134 -0.18 -6.09 18.23
C TYR A 134 -1.07 -5.32 17.24
N SER A 135 -2.19 -4.76 17.73
CA SER A 135 -2.97 -3.79 16.96
C SER A 135 -2.08 -2.67 16.41
N GLY A 136 -2.30 -2.34 15.13
CA GLY A 136 -1.52 -1.36 14.38
C GLY A 136 -0.26 -1.91 13.69
N THR A 137 0.05 -3.20 13.82
CA THR A 137 1.09 -3.86 13.01
C THR A 137 0.47 -4.71 11.90
N ASP A 138 1.23 -5.01 10.85
CA ASP A 138 0.75 -5.87 9.75
C ASP A 138 0.43 -7.28 10.24
N ALA A 139 1.20 -7.77 11.22
CA ALA A 139 0.94 -9.05 11.87
C ALA A 139 -0.36 -9.01 12.68
N GLY A 140 -0.60 -7.96 13.48
CA GLY A 140 -1.88 -7.80 14.19
C GLY A 140 -3.06 -7.75 13.24
N ASN A 141 -2.93 -7.01 12.13
CA ASN A 141 -3.93 -6.98 11.07
C ASN A 141 -4.13 -8.37 10.43
N LEU A 142 -3.06 -9.08 10.07
CA LEU A 142 -3.18 -10.43 9.51
C LEU A 142 -3.81 -11.43 10.50
N ALA A 143 -3.59 -11.24 11.80
CA ALA A 143 -4.23 -12.03 12.84
C ALA A 143 -5.77 -11.88 12.80
N ASN A 144 -6.29 -10.69 12.52
CA ASN A 144 -7.72 -10.47 12.33
C ASN A 144 -8.28 -11.34 11.19
N TYR A 145 -7.59 -11.41 10.05
CA TYR A 145 -8.00 -12.29 8.95
C TYR A 145 -8.07 -13.75 9.39
N TYR A 146 -6.99 -14.28 9.98
CA TYR A 146 -6.94 -15.68 10.40
C TYR A 146 -7.96 -16.01 11.50
N ALA A 147 -8.13 -15.11 12.48
CA ALA A 147 -9.14 -15.26 13.52
C ALA A 147 -10.54 -15.33 12.90
N GLY A 148 -10.84 -14.41 11.98
CA GLY A 148 -12.09 -14.37 11.24
C GLY A 148 -12.40 -15.68 10.50
N ILE A 149 -11.43 -16.21 9.75
CA ILE A 149 -11.60 -17.49 9.04
C ILE A 149 -11.71 -18.67 10.02
N ALA A 150 -10.94 -18.70 11.10
CA ALA A 150 -11.03 -19.76 12.10
C ALA A 150 -12.39 -19.76 12.80
N TYR A 151 -12.94 -18.58 13.13
CA TYR A 151 -14.28 -18.46 13.68
C TYR A 151 -15.37 -18.88 12.68
N LEU A 152 -15.23 -18.52 11.40
CA LEU A 152 -16.14 -18.97 10.35
C LEU A 152 -16.19 -20.50 10.28
N ASN A 153 -15.04 -21.17 10.31
CA ASN A 153 -14.94 -22.63 10.24
C ASN A 153 -15.40 -23.35 11.52
N THR A 154 -15.49 -22.64 12.64
CA THR A 154 -15.98 -23.19 13.92
C THR A 154 -17.42 -22.77 14.25
N GLY A 155 -18.13 -22.20 13.27
CA GLY A 155 -19.54 -21.83 13.39
C GLY A 155 -19.81 -20.58 14.26
N LYS A 156 -18.79 -19.78 14.52
CA LYS A 156 -18.84 -18.56 15.33
C LYS A 156 -18.94 -17.34 14.42
N PHE A 157 -20.11 -17.18 13.81
CA PHE A 157 -20.29 -16.26 12.69
C PHE A 157 -20.23 -14.78 13.09
N ASP A 158 -20.70 -14.42 14.29
CA ASP A 158 -20.61 -13.02 14.77
C ASP A 158 -19.16 -12.61 15.02
N GLU A 159 -18.38 -13.49 15.63
CA GLU A 159 -16.94 -13.29 15.82
C GLU A 159 -16.21 -13.25 14.47
N ALA A 160 -16.59 -14.13 13.53
CA ALA A 160 -16.03 -14.11 12.18
C ALA A 160 -16.23 -12.74 11.50
N ILE A 161 -17.46 -12.21 11.53
CA ILE A 161 -17.79 -10.89 10.96
C ILE A 161 -16.99 -9.78 11.66
N LYS A 162 -16.87 -9.82 12.99
CA LYS A 162 -16.10 -8.84 13.75
C LYS A 162 -14.64 -8.80 13.28
N TYR A 163 -13.96 -9.93 13.32
CA TYR A 163 -12.53 -9.99 13.00
C TYR A 163 -12.25 -9.74 11.50
N LEU A 164 -13.07 -10.28 10.59
CA LEU A 164 -12.93 -9.99 9.15
C LEU A 164 -13.20 -8.51 8.82
N GLY A 165 -14.08 -7.84 9.58
CA GLY A 165 -14.37 -6.42 9.43
C GLY A 165 -13.23 -5.50 9.91
N GLU A 166 -12.41 -5.96 10.86
CA GLU A 166 -11.22 -5.23 11.33
C GLU A 166 -10.02 -5.40 10.40
N PHE A 167 -10.00 -6.47 9.60
CA PHE A 167 -8.94 -6.73 8.63
C PHE A 167 -8.97 -5.77 7.45
N LYS A 168 -7.81 -5.23 7.08
CA LYS A 168 -7.61 -4.40 5.89
C LYS A 168 -6.42 -4.88 5.09
N SER A 169 -6.54 -4.91 3.77
CA SER A 169 -5.42 -5.27 2.90
C SER A 169 -5.51 -4.55 1.57
N GLU A 170 -4.34 -4.13 1.09
CA GLU A 170 -4.12 -3.67 -0.28
C GLU A 170 -3.96 -4.84 -1.26
N ASP A 171 -3.73 -6.06 -0.76
CA ASP A 171 -3.70 -7.25 -1.60
C ASP A 171 -5.11 -7.54 -2.14
N ALA A 172 -5.22 -7.47 -3.46
CA ALA A 172 -6.48 -7.63 -4.19
C ALA A 172 -7.20 -8.94 -3.86
N ILE A 173 -6.45 -10.04 -3.80
CA ILE A 173 -7.01 -11.38 -3.60
C ILE A 173 -7.45 -11.52 -2.14
N LEU A 174 -6.58 -11.20 -1.20
CA LEU A 174 -6.86 -11.36 0.23
C LEU A 174 -7.99 -10.44 0.69
N SER A 175 -8.05 -9.22 0.14
CA SER A 175 -9.14 -8.26 0.38
C SER A 175 -10.49 -8.75 -0.17
N ALA A 176 -10.51 -9.43 -1.31
CA ALA A 176 -11.72 -10.05 -1.86
C ALA A 176 -12.13 -11.29 -1.03
N LEU A 177 -11.18 -12.14 -0.64
CA LEU A 177 -11.42 -13.32 0.19
C LEU A 177 -12.03 -12.96 1.55
N ALA A 178 -11.52 -11.91 2.22
CA ALA A 178 -12.06 -11.46 3.50
C ALA A 178 -13.53 -10.98 3.38
N LYS A 179 -13.86 -10.21 2.34
CA LYS A 179 -15.25 -9.78 2.07
C LYS A 179 -16.14 -10.97 1.76
N GLY A 180 -15.65 -11.90 0.95
CA GLY A 180 -16.35 -13.13 0.61
C GLY A 180 -16.64 -14.01 1.83
N ALA A 181 -15.66 -14.20 2.70
CA ALA A 181 -15.81 -14.92 3.96
C ALA A 181 -16.78 -14.22 4.92
N THR A 182 -16.83 -12.89 4.90
CA THR A 182 -17.85 -12.12 5.64
C THR A 182 -19.25 -12.39 5.09
N GLY A 183 -19.40 -12.44 3.75
CA GLY A 183 -20.64 -12.86 3.10
C GLY A 183 -21.04 -14.30 3.45
N ASP A 184 -20.07 -15.21 3.52
CA ASP A 184 -20.30 -16.60 3.95
C ASP A 184 -20.82 -16.65 5.39
N ALA A 185 -20.25 -15.86 6.31
CA ALA A 185 -20.73 -15.76 7.69
C ALA A 185 -22.18 -15.27 7.76
N TYR A 186 -22.53 -14.21 7.02
CA TYR A 186 -23.93 -13.73 6.95
C TYR A 186 -24.87 -14.76 6.35
N SER A 187 -24.45 -15.47 5.30
CA SER A 187 -25.26 -16.53 4.68
C SER A 187 -25.57 -17.65 5.67
N GLN A 188 -24.58 -18.09 6.45
CA GLN A 188 -24.75 -19.12 7.49
C GLN A 188 -25.71 -18.66 8.61
N LYS A 189 -25.79 -17.35 8.85
CA LYS A 189 -26.77 -16.74 9.77
C LYS A 189 -28.16 -16.54 9.14
N ASN A 190 -28.41 -17.04 7.93
CA ASN A 190 -29.62 -16.79 7.13
C ASN A 190 -29.87 -15.31 6.80
N GLN A 191 -28.84 -14.46 6.88
CA GLN A 191 -28.88 -13.04 6.52
C GLN A 191 -28.49 -12.87 5.05
N GLN A 192 -29.37 -13.35 4.16
CA GLN A 192 -29.04 -13.50 2.74
C GLN A 192 -28.86 -12.16 2.00
N LYS A 193 -29.51 -11.07 2.45
CA LYS A 193 -29.34 -9.74 1.84
C LYS A 193 -27.95 -9.18 2.11
N GLU A 194 -27.49 -9.30 3.34
CA GLU A 194 -26.16 -8.90 3.78
C GLU A 194 -25.09 -9.79 3.13
N ALA A 195 -25.35 -11.10 3.02
CA ALA A 195 -24.47 -12.01 2.30
C ALA A 195 -24.28 -11.59 0.84
N LEU A 196 -25.38 -11.27 0.14
CA LEU A 196 -25.34 -10.79 -1.24
C LEU A 196 -24.50 -9.53 -1.39
N ASP A 197 -24.73 -8.52 -0.54
CA ASP A 197 -23.96 -7.27 -0.56
C ASP A 197 -22.45 -7.52 -0.41
N PHE A 198 -22.05 -8.39 0.53
CA PHE A 198 -20.64 -8.74 0.71
C PHE A 198 -20.05 -9.56 -0.46
N TYR A 199 -20.80 -10.46 -1.07
CA TYR A 199 -20.33 -11.18 -2.27
C TYR A 199 -20.14 -10.25 -3.46
N VAL A 200 -21.05 -9.30 -3.68
CA VAL A 200 -20.91 -8.28 -4.74
C VAL A 200 -19.69 -7.42 -4.46
N LYS A 201 -19.53 -6.92 -3.23
CA LYS A 201 -18.33 -6.17 -2.83
C LYS A 201 -17.04 -6.97 -3.01
N ALA A 202 -17.06 -8.28 -2.75
CA ALA A 202 -15.91 -9.15 -2.98
C ALA A 202 -15.57 -9.26 -4.47
N ALA A 203 -16.57 -9.55 -5.32
CA ALA A 203 -16.42 -9.67 -6.76
C ALA A 203 -15.94 -8.36 -7.43
N GLU A 204 -16.42 -7.22 -6.94
CA GLU A 204 -16.12 -5.89 -7.49
C GLU A 204 -14.86 -5.26 -6.92
N SER A 205 -14.35 -5.74 -5.77
CA SER A 205 -13.20 -5.09 -5.10
C SER A 205 -11.91 -5.11 -5.92
N ASN A 206 -11.70 -6.16 -6.71
CA ASN A 206 -10.66 -6.24 -7.71
C ASN A 206 -11.04 -7.30 -8.74
N LYS A 207 -11.24 -6.91 -10.01
CA LYS A 207 -11.61 -7.85 -11.07
C LYS A 207 -10.43 -8.74 -11.46
N ASN A 208 -10.56 -10.05 -11.25
CA ASN A 208 -9.57 -11.06 -11.62
C ASN A 208 -10.21 -12.45 -11.78
N ASP A 209 -9.52 -13.35 -12.49
CA ASP A 209 -10.05 -14.67 -12.86
C ASP A 209 -10.13 -15.66 -11.68
N PHE A 210 -9.60 -15.29 -10.50
CA PHE A 210 -9.57 -16.17 -9.35
C PHE A 210 -10.73 -15.90 -8.37
N THR A 211 -10.94 -14.65 -7.98
CA THR A 211 -11.91 -14.27 -6.94
C THR A 211 -13.23 -13.77 -7.51
N THR A 212 -13.22 -13.05 -8.64
CA THR A 212 -14.43 -12.48 -9.24
C THR A 212 -15.46 -13.55 -9.62
N PRO A 213 -15.15 -14.58 -10.43
CA PRO A 213 -16.14 -15.59 -10.79
C PRO A 213 -16.67 -16.38 -9.59
N ARG A 214 -15.81 -16.63 -8.58
CA ARG A 214 -16.21 -17.27 -7.32
C ARG A 214 -17.29 -16.50 -6.58
N PHE A 215 -17.10 -15.20 -6.42
CA PHE A 215 -18.03 -14.38 -5.66
C PHE A 215 -19.24 -13.95 -6.49
N LEU A 216 -19.11 -13.80 -7.81
CA LEU A 216 -20.27 -13.68 -8.70
C LEU A 216 -21.17 -14.91 -8.63
N LEU A 217 -20.59 -16.12 -8.58
CA LEU A 217 -21.39 -17.35 -8.52
C LEU A 217 -22.18 -17.43 -7.20
N LYS A 218 -21.53 -17.07 -6.09
CA LYS A 218 -22.19 -16.97 -4.78
C LYS A 218 -23.27 -15.88 -4.79
N ALA A 219 -22.97 -14.68 -5.30
CA ALA A 219 -23.93 -13.59 -5.43
C ALA A 219 -25.15 -14.01 -6.27
N GLY A 220 -24.96 -14.62 -7.44
CA GLY A 220 -26.05 -15.08 -8.30
C GLY A 220 -26.93 -16.13 -7.63
N LYS A 221 -26.34 -17.10 -6.94
CA LYS A 221 -27.11 -18.11 -6.18
C LYS A 221 -27.91 -17.48 -5.05
N THR A 222 -27.31 -16.55 -4.31
CA THR A 222 -27.99 -15.84 -3.22
C THR A 222 -29.11 -14.93 -3.75
N ALA A 223 -28.87 -14.18 -4.83
CA ALA A 223 -29.86 -13.35 -5.49
C ALA A 223 -31.06 -14.19 -5.98
N LEU A 224 -30.80 -15.36 -6.59
CA LEU A 224 -31.86 -16.28 -7.01
C LEU A 224 -32.68 -16.79 -5.82
N ALA A 225 -32.03 -17.15 -4.72
CA ALA A 225 -32.71 -17.58 -3.49
C ALA A 225 -33.55 -16.46 -2.84
N LEU A 226 -33.17 -15.20 -3.05
CA LEU A 226 -33.93 -14.01 -2.64
C LEU A 226 -35.06 -13.65 -3.63
N GLY A 227 -35.20 -14.36 -4.74
CA GLY A 227 -36.16 -14.05 -5.81
C GLY A 227 -35.72 -12.90 -6.73
N GLN A 228 -34.49 -12.41 -6.59
CA GLN A 228 -33.90 -11.35 -7.40
C GLN A 228 -33.34 -11.93 -8.70
N LYS A 229 -34.25 -12.42 -9.56
CA LYS A 229 -33.90 -13.12 -10.80
C LYS A 229 -33.07 -12.29 -11.78
N GLU A 230 -33.40 -11.01 -11.93
CA GLU A 230 -32.68 -10.10 -12.84
C GLU A 230 -31.21 -9.92 -12.42
N ASP A 231 -30.96 -9.69 -11.14
CA ASP A 231 -29.60 -9.59 -10.59
C ASP A 231 -28.85 -10.92 -10.72
N ALA A 232 -29.52 -12.05 -10.44
CA ALA A 232 -28.93 -13.36 -10.61
C ALA A 232 -28.48 -13.62 -12.06
N LEU A 233 -29.34 -13.31 -13.03
CA LEU A 233 -29.01 -13.40 -14.46
C LEU A 233 -27.80 -12.53 -14.81
N LYS A 234 -27.75 -11.30 -14.31
CA LYS A 234 -26.61 -10.40 -14.53
C LYS A 234 -25.30 -11.03 -14.05
N TYR A 235 -25.27 -11.58 -12.83
CA TYR A 235 -24.05 -12.18 -12.29
C TYR A 235 -23.64 -13.46 -13.03
N PHE A 236 -24.59 -14.32 -13.41
CA PHE A 236 -24.28 -15.54 -14.15
C PHE A 236 -23.81 -15.26 -15.59
N ASN A 237 -24.40 -14.29 -16.26
CA ASN A 237 -23.94 -13.86 -17.58
C ASN A 237 -22.55 -13.24 -17.52
N ASP A 238 -22.22 -12.46 -16.47
CA ASP A 238 -20.87 -11.92 -16.30
C ASP A 238 -19.81 -13.04 -16.20
N ILE A 239 -20.10 -14.11 -15.46
CA ILE A 239 -19.24 -15.31 -15.41
C ILE A 239 -19.12 -15.95 -16.80
N LYS A 240 -20.24 -16.13 -17.50
CA LYS A 240 -20.27 -16.77 -18.81
C LYS A 240 -19.49 -15.99 -19.87
N ASP A 241 -19.62 -14.66 -19.85
CA ASP A 241 -19.10 -13.80 -20.90
C ASP A 241 -17.63 -13.41 -20.66
N ASN A 242 -17.22 -13.27 -19.39
CA ASN A 242 -15.88 -12.77 -19.03
C ASN A 242 -14.98 -13.80 -18.35
N TYR A 243 -15.51 -14.93 -17.89
CA TYR A 243 -14.78 -15.92 -17.07
C TYR A 243 -15.06 -17.37 -17.51
N ASP A 244 -15.29 -17.59 -18.81
CA ASP A 244 -15.68 -18.88 -19.42
C ASP A 244 -14.71 -20.04 -19.15
N SER A 245 -13.42 -19.74 -18.99
CA SER A 245 -12.36 -20.73 -18.72
C SER A 245 -12.28 -21.20 -17.26
N THR A 246 -13.09 -20.62 -16.37
CA THR A 246 -13.04 -20.88 -14.92
C THR A 246 -13.94 -22.05 -14.52
N PRO A 247 -13.65 -22.77 -13.41
CA PRO A 247 -14.50 -23.85 -12.93
C PRO A 247 -15.95 -23.42 -12.66
N GLU A 248 -16.15 -22.17 -12.26
CA GLU A 248 -17.46 -21.61 -11.94
C GLU A 248 -18.37 -21.55 -13.17
N ALA A 249 -17.80 -21.26 -14.36
CA ALA A 249 -18.53 -21.18 -15.63
C ALA A 249 -19.15 -22.53 -16.05
N ALA A 250 -18.61 -23.67 -15.60
CA ALA A 250 -19.17 -24.98 -15.91
C ALA A 250 -20.61 -25.18 -15.39
N SER A 251 -21.04 -24.38 -14.41
CA SER A 251 -22.36 -24.49 -13.78
C SER A 251 -23.35 -23.39 -14.14
N VAL A 252 -22.91 -22.32 -14.82
CA VAL A 252 -23.75 -21.11 -14.96
C VAL A 252 -24.87 -21.24 -15.97
N ASP A 253 -24.73 -22.03 -17.03
CA ASP A 253 -25.80 -22.20 -18.04
C ASP A 253 -27.09 -22.78 -17.42
N ALA A 254 -26.97 -23.76 -16.53
CA ALA A 254 -28.11 -24.31 -15.81
C ALA A 254 -28.73 -23.27 -14.87
N LEU A 255 -27.91 -22.45 -14.21
CA LEU A 255 -28.37 -21.40 -13.30
C LEU A 255 -29.04 -20.24 -14.03
N ILE A 256 -28.57 -19.89 -15.23
CA ILE A 256 -29.23 -18.93 -16.12
C ILE A 256 -30.64 -19.41 -16.47
N GLY A 257 -30.80 -20.69 -16.83
CA GLY A 257 -32.13 -21.26 -17.12
C GLY A 257 -33.10 -21.22 -15.92
N LEU A 258 -32.60 -21.29 -14.68
CA LEU A 258 -33.44 -21.16 -13.47
C LEU A 258 -33.82 -19.70 -13.15
N ALA A 259 -33.01 -18.74 -13.59
CA ALA A 259 -33.21 -17.33 -13.32
C ALA A 259 -34.04 -16.61 -14.41
N GLN A 260 -34.39 -17.30 -15.50
CA GLN A 260 -35.41 -16.89 -16.47
C GLN A 260 -36.84 -17.08 -15.93
#